data_AF-A0A954ZXK6-F1
#
_entry.id   AF-A0A954ZXK6-F1
#
_cell.length_a   1.000
_cell.length_b   1.000
_cell.length_c   1.000
_cell.angle_alpha   90.00
_cell.angle_beta   90.00
_cell.angle_gamma   90.00
#
_symmetry.space_group_name_H-M   'P 1'
#
loop_
_entity.id
_entity.type
_entity.pdbx_description
1 polymer ?
#
loop_
_entity_poly.entity_id
_entity_poly.type
_entity_poly.pdbx_seq_one_letter_code
_entity_poly.pdbx_strand_id
1 'polypeptide(L)'
;MKEQRDSSGRFTAGNPGGPGNPHAGQVAKLRAAILRAVDEGDIEMIIAKLVEQARGGDLTAAREVLDRTIGKASQSDLLVRIEALEAIAAGLSEDRG
;
A
#
# COMPACT_ATOMS: atom_id res chain seq x y z
N MET A 1 18.55 32.64 -8.56
CA MET A 1 17.90 31.40 -8.07
C MET A 1 18.86 30.26 -8.43
N LYS A 2 19.58 29.65 -7.47
CA LYS A 2 20.56 28.59 -7.81
C LYS A 2 19.81 27.29 -8.10
N GLU A 3 20.03 26.73 -9.28
CA GLU A 3 19.51 25.43 -9.73
C GLU A 3 20.03 24.31 -8.81
N GLN A 4 19.19 23.95 -7.84
CA GLN A 4 19.45 22.90 -6.84
C GLN A 4 19.27 21.48 -7.40
N ARG A 5 18.84 21.39 -8.67
CA ARG A 5 18.62 20.15 -9.39
C ARG A 5 19.21 20.25 -10.79
N ASP A 6 19.77 19.16 -11.29
CA ASP A 6 20.20 19.05 -12.68
C ASP A 6 18.99 18.89 -13.63
N SER A 7 19.25 18.87 -14.95
CA SER A 7 18.23 18.69 -15.98
C SER A 7 17.48 17.36 -15.90
N SER A 8 17.97 16.40 -15.13
CA SER A 8 17.33 15.10 -14.85
C SER A 8 16.57 15.09 -13.51
N GLY A 9 16.49 16.23 -12.82
CA GLY A 9 15.80 16.40 -11.54
C GLY A 9 16.58 15.92 -10.32
N ARG A 10 17.83 15.48 -10.47
CA ARG A 10 18.68 15.02 -9.37
C ARG A 10 19.28 16.18 -8.62
N PHE A 11 19.51 16.03 -7.32
CA PHE A 11 20.21 17.03 -6.54
C PHE A 11 21.65 17.19 -7.03
N THR A 12 22.07 18.43 -7.24
CA THR A 12 23.44 18.76 -7.62
C THR A 12 24.41 18.55 -6.46
N ALA A 13 25.69 18.31 -6.74
CA ALA A 13 26.72 18.18 -5.72
C ALA A 13 26.79 19.46 -4.86
N GLY A 14 26.80 19.31 -3.53
CA GLY A 14 26.73 20.43 -2.60
C GLY A 14 25.32 20.95 -2.31
N ASN A 15 24.28 20.26 -2.78
CA ASN A 15 22.91 20.55 -2.33
C ASN A 15 22.77 20.23 -0.83
N PRO A 16 22.40 21.19 0.03
CA PRO A 16 22.28 20.99 1.48
C PRO A 16 21.10 20.07 1.87
N GLY A 17 20.26 19.69 0.92
CA GLY A 17 18.99 19.02 1.16
C GLY A 17 17.92 19.99 1.69
N GLY A 18 16.73 19.45 1.96
CA GLY A 18 15.71 20.16 2.72
C GLY A 18 16.02 20.13 4.23
N PRO A 19 15.38 20.99 5.03
CA PRO A 19 15.62 21.07 6.49
C PRO A 19 15.28 19.79 7.29
N GLY A 20 14.75 18.75 6.64
CA GLY A 20 14.26 17.54 7.29
C GLY A 20 12.91 17.74 7.97
N ASN A 21 12.33 16.66 8.51
CA ASN A 21 11.12 16.76 9.32
C ASN A 21 11.52 17.14 10.77
N PRO A 22 11.07 18.30 11.31
CA PRO A 22 11.41 18.73 12.66
C PRO A 22 10.91 17.75 13.75
N HIS A 23 9.90 16.93 13.44
CA HIS A 23 9.35 15.91 14.34
C HIS A 23 9.95 14.51 14.14
N ALA A 24 10.95 14.34 13.25
CA ALA A 24 11.50 13.02 12.93
C ALA A 24 11.97 12.26 14.19
N GLY A 25 12.65 12.96 15.10
CA GLY A 25 13.12 12.37 16.37
C GLY A 25 11.97 11.93 17.29
N GLN A 26 10.90 12.72 17.37
CA GLN A 26 9.72 12.38 18.18
C GLN A 26 8.98 11.17 17.60
N VAL A 27 8.78 11.14 16.28
CA VAL A 27 8.17 10.01 15.58
C VAL A 27 8.98 8.72 15.76
N ALA A 28 10.32 8.81 15.68
CA ALA A 28 11.18 7.66 15.91
C ALA A 28 11.02 7.08 17.33
N LYS A 29 10.93 7.95 18.34
CA LYS A 29 10.69 7.52 19.73
C LYS A 29 9.34 6.82 19.90
N LEU A 30 8.28 7.36 19.29
CA LEU A 30 6.95 6.75 19.33
C LEU A 30 6.93 5.37 18.64
N ARG A 31 7.54 5.25 17.45
CA ARG A 31 7.66 3.96 16.75
C ARG A 31 8.41 2.93 17.59
N ALA A 32 9.53 3.34 18.19
CA ALA A 32 10.30 2.47 19.07
C ALA A 32 9.53 2.07 20.33
N ALA A 33 8.61 2.91 20.82
CA ALA A 33 7.74 2.54 21.93
C ALA A 33 6.71 1.49 21.52
N ILE A 34 6.06 1.66 20.36
CA ILE A 34 5.09 0.67 19.83
C ILE A 34 5.77 -0.69 19.63
N LEU A 35 6.94 -0.73 18.98
CA LEU A 35 7.68 -1.97 18.73
C LEU A 35 8.16 -2.68 20.00
N ARG A 36 8.29 -1.95 21.12
CA ARG A 36 8.63 -2.55 22.42
C ARG A 36 7.39 -3.02 23.19
N ALA A 37 6.23 -2.46 22.88
CA ALA A 37 4.98 -2.75 23.58
C ALA A 37 4.21 -3.89 22.95
N VAL A 38 4.37 -4.11 21.64
CA VAL A 38 3.67 -5.15 20.89
C VAL A 38 4.54 -6.40 20.79
N ASP A 39 4.01 -7.53 21.24
CA ASP A 39 4.65 -8.84 21.08
C ASP A 39 3.90 -9.75 20.06
N GLU A 40 4.37 -10.99 19.89
CA GLU A 40 3.76 -11.95 18.97
C GLU A 40 2.33 -12.35 19.41
N GLY A 41 2.09 -12.46 20.72
CA GLY A 41 0.78 -12.81 21.27
C GLY A 41 -0.26 -11.72 21.05
N ASP A 42 0.14 -10.45 21.15
CA ASP A 42 -0.71 -9.31 20.78
C ASP A 42 -1.15 -9.42 19.31
N ILE A 43 -0.21 -9.73 18.41
CA ILE A 43 -0.52 -9.91 16.98
C ILE A 43 -1.49 -11.07 16.77
N GLU A 44 -1.27 -12.21 17.42
CA GLU A 44 -2.19 -13.36 17.35
C GLU A 44 -3.62 -12.99 17.79
N MET A 45 -3.76 -12.29 18.91
CA MET A 45 -5.05 -11.86 19.43
C MET A 45 -5.75 -10.86 18.49
N ILE A 46 -5.00 -9.91 17.91
CA ILE A 46 -5.53 -8.96 16.93
C ILE A 46 -6.03 -9.69 15.68
N ILE A 47 -5.24 -10.62 15.14
CA ILE A 47 -5.64 -11.41 13.97
C ILE A 47 -6.86 -12.28 14.28
N ALA A 48 -6.91 -12.92 15.45
CA ALA A 48 -8.07 -13.70 15.87
C ALA A 48 -9.35 -12.85 15.90
N LYS A 49 -9.27 -11.61 16.41
CA LYS A 49 -10.40 -10.69 16.42
C LYS A 49 -10.82 -10.25 15.02
N LEU A 50 -9.86 -9.97 14.13
CA LEU A 50 -10.14 -9.65 12.73
C LEU A 50 -10.85 -10.81 12.01
N VAL A 51 -10.44 -12.06 12.27
CA VAL A 51 -11.11 -13.24 11.70
C VAL A 51 -12.54 -13.38 12.21
N GLU A 52 -12.79 -13.14 13.50
CA GLU A 52 -14.14 -13.14 14.06
C GLU A 52 -15.03 -12.08 13.39
N GLN A 53 -14.53 -10.84 13.28
CA GLN A 53 -15.26 -9.73 12.63
C GLN A 53 -15.52 -10.00 11.14
N ALA A 54 -14.51 -10.52 10.43
CA ALA A 54 -14.64 -10.89 9.03
C ALA A 54 -15.74 -11.95 8.82
N ARG A 55 -15.79 -12.98 9.68
CA ARG A 55 -16.87 -13.98 9.67
C ARG A 55 -18.23 -13.39 10.00
N GLY A 56 -18.26 -12.33 10.81
CA GLY A 56 -19.45 -11.54 11.10
C GLY A 56 -19.90 -10.59 9.99
N GLY A 57 -19.19 -10.53 8.85
CA GLY A 57 -19.54 -9.71 7.70
C GLY A 57 -18.84 -8.34 7.62
N ASP A 58 -17.86 -8.07 8.48
CA ASP A 58 -17.04 -6.86 8.36
C ASP A 58 -16.09 -6.99 7.15
N LEU A 59 -16.42 -6.28 6.07
CA LEU A 59 -15.63 -6.29 4.84
C LEU A 59 -14.22 -5.71 5.01
N THR A 60 -14.03 -4.77 5.95
CA THR A 60 -12.70 -4.19 6.20
C THR A 60 -11.81 -5.20 6.89
N ALA A 61 -12.34 -5.89 7.90
CA ALA A 61 -11.63 -6.98 8.57
C ALA A 61 -11.33 -8.14 7.61
N ALA A 62 -12.31 -8.52 6.78
CA ALA A 62 -12.13 -9.55 5.76
C ALA A 62 -11.03 -9.18 4.77
N ARG A 63 -11.00 -7.93 4.29
CA ARG A 63 -9.93 -7.46 3.41
C ARG A 63 -8.56 -7.51 4.07
N GLU A 64 -8.42 -7.03 5.32
CA GLU A 64 -7.12 -7.05 6.00
C GLU A 64 -6.62 -8.49 6.20
N VAL A 65 -7.51 -9.43 6.59
CA VAL A 65 -7.14 -10.85 6.71
C VAL A 65 -6.68 -11.40 5.36
N LEU A 66 -7.47 -11.22 4.30
CA LEU A 66 -7.15 -11.73 2.96
C LEU A 66 -5.85 -11.12 2.41
N ASP A 67 -5.68 -9.80 2.51
CA ASP A 67 -4.47 -9.10 2.05
C ASP A 67 -3.20 -9.64 2.73
N ARG A 68 -3.28 -10.08 3.99
CA ARG A 68 -2.16 -10.65 4.73
C ARG A 68 -1.94 -12.14 4.50
N THR A 69 -2.99 -12.90 4.16
CA THR A 69 -2.89 -14.36 3.96
C THR A 69 -2.62 -14.76 2.53
N ILE A 70 -3.32 -14.16 1.57
CA ILE A 70 -3.22 -14.48 0.14
C ILE A 70 -2.54 -13.38 -0.68
N GLY A 71 -2.21 -12.26 -0.02
CA GLY A 71 -1.60 -11.10 -0.66
C GLY A 71 -2.65 -10.12 -1.19
N LYS A 72 -2.19 -8.91 -1.52
CA LYS A 72 -3.02 -7.91 -2.19
C LYS A 72 -3.19 -8.30 -3.65
N ALA A 73 -4.38 -8.05 -4.20
CA ALA A 73 -4.59 -8.12 -5.64
C ALA A 73 -3.54 -7.25 -6.34
N SER A 74 -2.75 -7.86 -7.21
CA SER A 74 -1.64 -7.18 -7.86
C SER A 74 -2.17 -6.27 -8.97
N GLN A 75 -1.43 -5.21 -9.28
CA GLN A 75 -1.78 -4.33 -10.40
C GLN A 75 -1.76 -5.10 -11.73
N SER A 76 -0.94 -6.15 -11.83
CA SER A 76 -0.91 -7.09 -12.94
C SER A 76 -2.21 -7.89 -13.09
N ASP A 77 -2.83 -8.32 -12.00
CA ASP A 77 -4.11 -9.03 -12.05
C ASP A 77 -5.23 -8.12 -12.60
N LEU A 78 -5.15 -6.83 -12.28
CA LEU A 78 -6.06 -5.82 -12.80
C LEU A 78 -5.85 -5.56 -14.29
N LEU A 79 -4.60 -5.46 -14.74
CA LEU A 79 -4.27 -5.30 -16.16
C LEU A 79 -4.81 -6.47 -17.01
N VAL A 80 -4.56 -7.71 -16.57
CA VAL A 80 -5.09 -8.91 -17.26
C VAL A 80 -6.62 -8.88 -17.33
N ARG A 81 -7.28 -8.43 -16.25
CA ARG A 81 -8.74 -8.32 -16.25
C ARG A 81 -9.24 -7.25 -17.20
N ILE A 82 -8.54 -6.12 -17.31
CA ILE A 82 -8.87 -5.03 -18.25
C ILE A 82 -8.71 -5.51 -19.69
N GLU A 83 -7.58 -6.14 -20.01
CA GLU A 83 -7.33 -6.71 -21.36
C GLU A 83 -8.43 -7.71 -21.75
N ALA A 84 -8.84 -8.58 -20.82
CA ALA A 84 -9.92 -9.53 -21.06
C ALA A 84 -11.28 -8.84 -21.31
N LEU A 85 -11.55 -7.72 -20.61
CA LEU A 85 -12.79 -6.95 -20.81
C LEU A 85 -12.78 -6.20 -22.14
N GLU A 86 -11.63 -5.65 -22.55
CA GLU A 86 -11.46 -4.98 -23.85
C GLU A 86 -11.67 -5.94 -25.01
N ALA A 87 -11.13 -7.17 -24.91
CA ALA A 87 -11.34 -8.21 -25.93
C ALA A 87 -12.83 -8.59 -26.08
N ILE A 88 -13.56 -8.71 -24.96
CA ILE A 88 -15.00 -9.00 -24.97
C ILE A 88 -15.79 -7.82 -25.58
N ALA A 89 -15.45 -6.59 -25.19
CA ALA A 89 -16.10 -5.39 -25.71
C ALA A 89 -15.86 -5.20 -27.21
N ALA A 90 -14.67 -5.52 -27.72
CA ALA A 90 -14.35 -5.51 -29.13
C ALA A 90 -15.19 -6.54 -29.92
N GLY A 91 -15.30 -7.78 -29.43
CA GLY A 91 -16.14 -8.80 -30.06
C GLY A 91 -17.63 -8.41 -30.12
N LEU A 92 -18.17 -7.77 -29.07
CA LEU A 92 -19.54 -7.23 -29.06
C LEU A 92 -19.76 -6.04 -30.00
N SER A 93 -18.69 -5.40 -30.46
CA SER A 93 -18.76 -4.30 -31.43
C SER A 93 -18.76 -4.80 -32.88
N GLU A 94 -18.09 -5.93 -33.14
CA GLU A 94 -18.06 -6.57 -34.47
C GLU A 94 -19.35 -7.33 -34.81
N ASP A 95 -20.04 -7.88 -33.80
CA ASP A 95 -21.30 -8.65 -33.96
C ASP A 95 -22.56 -7.75 -34.16
N ARG A 96 -22.38 -6.43 -34.20
CA ARG A 96 -23.43 -5.43 -34.49
C ARG A 96 -23.32 -4.82 -35.89
N GLY A 97 -22.66 -5.52 -36.82
CA GLY A 97 -22.59 -5.20 -38.25
C GLY A 97 -23.62 -5.96 -39.08
#